data_AF-A0A1Z8KKP0-F1
#
_entry.id   AF-A0A1Z8KKP0-F1
#
_cell.length_a   1.000
_cell.length_b   1.000
_cell.length_c   1.000
_cell.angle_alpha   90.00
_cell.angle_beta   90.00
_cell.angle_gamma   90.00
#
_symmetry.space_group_name_H-M   'P 1'
#
loop_
_entity.id
_entity.type
_entity.pdbx_description
1 polymer ?
#
loop_
_entity_poly.entity_id
_entity_poly.type
_entity_poly.pdbx_seq_one_letter_code
_entity_poly.pdbx_strand_id
1 'polypeptide(L)' 'MLVDLDHLLASPIYDANRCSIGFHPLHQYWLIGIYLAMSFFSKTRLIGVGLIIHMILDALDCF' A
#
# COMPACT_ATOMS: atom_id res chain seq x y z
N MET A 1 -2.01 -3.21 -6.60
CA MET A 1 -1.77 -4.47 -7.37
C MET A 1 -1.87 -5.74 -6.48
N LEU A 2 -3.00 -6.44 -6.36
CA LEU A 2 -3.29 -7.50 -5.34
C LEU A 2 -3.34 -6.99 -3.89
N VAL A 3 -2.41 -6.12 -3.46
CA VAL A 3 -2.49 -5.45 -2.15
C VAL A 3 -3.81 -4.67 -2.00
N ASP A 4 -4.30 -4.06 -3.08
CA ASP A 4 -5.57 -3.31 -3.15
C ASP A 4 -6.82 -4.16 -2.93
N LEU A 5 -6.70 -5.48 -2.78
CA LEU A 5 -7.85 -6.31 -2.39
C LEU A 5 -8.42 -5.87 -1.02
N ASP A 6 -7.63 -5.19 -0.20
CA ASP A 6 -8.09 -4.56 1.03
C ASP A 6 -9.03 -3.36 0.81
N HIS A 7 -9.15 -2.83 -0.42
CA HIS A 7 -10.17 -1.84 -0.77
C HIS A 7 -11.59 -2.41 -0.69
N LEU A 8 -11.75 -3.72 -0.91
CA LEU A 8 -13.04 -4.39 -0.77
C LEU A 8 -13.58 -4.39 0.67
N LEU A 9 -12.71 -4.08 1.65
CA LEU A 9 -13.08 -3.97 3.06
C LEU A 9 -13.56 -2.55 3.44
N ALA A 10 -13.52 -1.61 2.50
CA ALA A 10 -13.95 -0.24 2.74
C ALA A 10 -15.45 -0.02 2.50
N SER A 11 -16.01 0.98 3.20
CA SER A 11 -17.36 1.47 2.97
C SER A 11 -17.31 3.01 2.86
N PRO A 12 -17.55 3.60 1.67
CA PRO A 12 -17.82 2.94 0.39
C PRO A 12 -16.58 2.20 -0.16
N ILE A 13 -16.80 1.17 -0.97
CA ILE A 13 -15.71 0.38 -1.58
C ILE A 13 -14.80 1.29 -2.41
N TYR A 14 -15.39 2.14 -3.26
CA TYR A 14 -14.67 3.09 -4.10
C TYR A 14 -15.03 4.54 -3.74
N ASP A 15 -14.02 5.38 -3.54
CA ASP A 15 -14.12 6.82 -3.39
C ASP A 15 -12.85 7.46 -3.96
N ALA A 16 -13.01 8.34 -4.96
CA ALA A 16 -11.87 8.95 -5.66
C ALA A 16 -11.17 10.04 -4.85
N ASN A 17 -11.77 10.55 -3.77
CA ASN A 17 -11.21 11.62 -2.93
C ASN A 17 -10.63 11.10 -1.61
N ARG A 18 -10.51 9.77 -1.46
CA ARG A 18 -10.05 9.15 -0.22
C ARG A 18 -8.55 8.89 -0.27
N CYS A 19 -7.84 9.43 0.71
CA CYS A 19 -6.47 9.03 0.99
C CYS A 19 -6.43 7.55 1.42
N SER A 20 -5.79 6.70 0.61
CA SER A 20 -5.70 5.25 0.84
C SER A 20 -4.75 4.88 1.99
N ILE A 21 -3.69 5.69 2.19
CA ILE A 21 -2.66 5.47 3.21
C ILE A 21 -3.24 5.65 4.61
N GLY A 22 -3.04 4.64 5.46
CA GLY A 22 -3.58 4.60 6.82
C GLY A 22 -5.08 4.33 6.92
N PHE A 23 -5.81 4.33 5.80
CA PHE A 23 -7.22 3.97 5.77
C PHE A 23 -7.42 2.47 5.55
N HIS A 24 -6.79 1.90 4.52
CA HIS A 24 -6.95 0.48 4.20
C HIS A 24 -6.02 -0.42 5.05
N PRO A 25 -6.44 -1.65 5.40
CA PRO A 25 -5.67 -2.55 6.26
C PRO A 25 -4.24 -2.86 5.81
N LEU A 26 -3.99 -3.01 4.51
CA LEU A 26 -2.66 -3.31 3.94
C LEU A 26 -1.85 -2.05 3.59
N HIS A 27 -2.48 -0.87 3.70
CA HIS A 27 -1.89 0.45 3.47
C HIS A 27 -1.54 1.16 4.80
N GLN A 28 -1.49 0.41 5.91
CA GLN A 28 -1.09 0.92 7.22
C GLN A 28 0.41 1.21 7.28
N TYR A 29 0.81 2.28 7.96
CA TYR A 29 2.22 2.72 8.04
C TYR A 29 3.19 1.63 8.51
N TRP A 30 2.78 0.76 9.43
CA TRP A 30 3.63 -0.33 9.92
C TRP A 30 3.87 -1.42 8.86
N LEU A 31 2.90 -1.69 7.99
CA LEU A 31 3.07 -2.60 6.85
C LEU A 31 3.96 -2.00 5.77
N ILE A 32 3.84 -0.70 5.51
CA ILE A 32 4.78 0.02 4.63
C ILE A 32 6.22 -0.16 5.13
N GLY A 33 6.44 -0.09 6.45
CA GLY A 33 7.74 -0.41 7.06
C GLY A 33 8.21 -1.85 6.77
N ILE A 34 7.31 -2.82 6.78
CA ILE A 34 7.62 -4.22 6.41
C ILE A 34 7.97 -4.34 4.93
N TYR A 35 7.24 -3.69 4.03
CA TYR A 35 7.53 -3.69 2.59
C TYR A 35 8.89 -3.04 2.30
N LEU A 36 9.24 -1.99 3.03
CA LEU A 36 10.55 -1.37 2.97
C LEU A 36 11.63 -2.36 3.42
N ALA A 37 11.42 -3.05 4.55
CA ALA A 37 12.34 -4.09 5.02
C ALA A 37 12.52 -5.22 3.99
N MET A 38 11.43 -5.67 3.36
CA MET A 38 11.45 -6.69 2.29
C MET A 38 12.30 -6.28 1.08
N SER A 39 12.46 -4.98 0.83
CA SER A 39 13.28 -4.44 -0.27
C SER A 39 14.77 -4.74 -0.08
N PHE A 40 15.23 -5.01 1.15
CA PHE A 40 16.64 -5.28 1.43
C PHE A 40 17.03 -6.76 1.30
N PHE A 41 16.08 -7.70 1.33
CA PHE A 41 16.38 -9.13 1.23
C PHE A 41 16.29 -9.63 -0.21
N SER A 42 17.35 -10.28 -0.70
CA SER A 42 17.48 -10.68 -2.12
C SER A 42 16.31 -11.49 -2.68
N LYS A 43 15.66 -12.31 -1.84
CA LYS A 43 14.51 -13.16 -2.22
C LYS A 43 13.20 -12.38 -2.35
N THR A 44 12.99 -11.35 -1.52
CA THR A 44 11.74 -10.56 -1.48
C THR A 44 11.88 -9.19 -2.12
N ARG A 45 13.09 -8.77 -2.49
CA ARG A 45 13.43 -7.42 -2.92
C ARG A 45 12.52 -6.87 -4.01
N LEU A 46 12.26 -7.65 -5.06
CA LEU A 46 11.40 -7.20 -6.16
C LEU A 46 9.95 -6.96 -5.69
N ILE A 47 9.45 -7.82 -4.80
CA ILE A 47 8.11 -7.68 -4.21
C ILE A 47 8.07 -6.44 -3.30
N GLY A 48 9.06 -6.28 -2.42
CA GLY A 48 9.16 -5.13 -1.52
C GLY A 48 9.24 -3.80 -2.28
N VAL A 49 10.10 -3.72 -3.30
CA VAL A 49 10.22 -2.52 -4.14
C VAL A 49 8.92 -2.23 -4.88
N GLY A 50 8.27 -3.26 -5.44
CA GLY A 50 6.97 -3.10 -6.11
C GLY A 50 5.88 -2.56 -5.16
N LEU A 51 5.81 -3.10 -3.94
CA LEU A 51 4.88 -2.64 -2.92
C LEU A 51 5.19 -1.20 -2.48
N ILE A 52 6.46 -0.84 -2.31
CA ILE A 52 6.84 0.54 -1.95
C ILE A 52 6.48 1.53 -3.07
N ILE A 53 6.74 1.18 -4.32
CA ILE A 53 6.32 2.02 -5.46
C ILE A 53 4.80 2.19 -5.45
N HIS A 54 4.04 1.10 -5.23
CA HIS A 54 2.59 1.16 -5.11
C HIS A 54 2.15 2.13 -3.99
N MET A 55 2.70 2.01 -2.78
CA MET A 55 2.36 2.91 -1.66
C MET A 55 2.69 4.38 -1.96
N ILE A 56 3.77 4.65 -2.69
CA ILE A 56 4.13 6.02 -3.11
C ILE A 56 3.09 6.59 -4.07
N LEU A 57 2.60 5.78 -5.02
CA LEU A 57 1.56 6.20 -5.96
C LEU A 57 0.24 6.46 -5.23
N ASP A 58 -0.17 5.59 -4.31
CA ASP A 58 -1.40 5.76 -3.51
C ASP A 58 -1.32 6.95 -2.54
N ALA A 59 -0.11 7.33 -2.10
CA ALA A 59 0.08 8.52 -1.28
C ALA A 59 -0.21 9.82 -2.05
N LEU A 60 -0.23 9.80 -3.39
CA LEU A 60 -0.58 10.96 -4.19
C LEU A 60 -2.06 11.33 -4.06
N ASP A 61 -2.94 10.38 -3.73
CA ASP A 61 -4.37 10.62 -3.50
C ASP A 61 -4.65 11.37 -2.18
N CYS A 62 -3.61 11.66 -1.39
CA CYS A 62 -3.71 12.36 -0.10
C CYS A 62 -3.44 13.87 -0.20
N PHE A 63 -3.19 14.40 -1.40
CA PHE A 63 -2.91 15.81 -1.67
C PHE A 63 -3.93 16.40 -2.64
#